data_AF-A0A952DQ33-F1
#
_entry.id   AF-A0A952DQ33-F1
#
_cell.length_a   1.000
_cell.length_b   1.000
_cell.length_c   1.000
_cell.angle_alpha   90.00
_cell.angle_beta   90.00
_cell.angle_gamma   90.00
#
_symmetry.space_group_name_H-M   'P 1'
#
loop_
_entity.id
_entity.type
_entity.pdbx_description
1 polymer ?
#
loop_
_entity_poly.entity_id
_entity_poly.type
_entity_poly.pdbx_seq_one_letter_code
_entity_poly.pdbx_strand_id
1 'polypeptide(L)'
;MKSGGPVVQKLYGPAFGDDPKRQAALSPMSHAAAPSAASWLALYVEGRDASLGQSRAFVQALEKAGAKARAVGVPDSSHSDLNQNLGMAGDAATAEVDAFLKAAL
;
A
#
# COMPACT_ATOMS: atom_id res chain seq x y z
N MET A 1 -5.95 -18.10 1.96
CA MET A 1 -4.58 -18.38 2.45
C MET A 1 -4.09 -19.74 1.98
N LYS A 2 -4.94 -20.76 1.86
CA LYS A 2 -4.64 -22.06 1.21
C LYS A 2 -3.78 -22.01 -0.06
N SER A 3 -4.00 -21.03 -0.94
CA SER A 3 -3.26 -20.87 -2.20
C SER A 3 -1.85 -20.29 -2.04
N GLY A 4 -1.53 -19.75 -0.86
CA GLY A 4 -0.22 -19.21 -0.53
C GLY A 4 0.73 -20.32 -0.06
N GLY A 5 2.03 -20.12 -0.29
CA GLY A 5 3.07 -21.02 0.22
C GLY A 5 3.12 -21.06 1.76
N PRO A 6 3.91 -21.98 2.36
CA PRO A 6 3.93 -22.22 3.81
C PRO A 6 4.20 -20.96 4.65
N VAL A 7 5.07 -20.08 4.17
CA VAL A 7 5.41 -18.81 4.84
C VAL A 7 4.19 -17.88 4.89
N VAL A 8 3.47 -17.73 3.78
CA VAL A 8 2.25 -16.91 3.70
C VAL A 8 1.18 -17.45 4.64
N GLN A 9 0.98 -18.76 4.67
CA GLN A 9 0.02 -19.39 5.57
C GLN A 9 0.37 -19.18 7.04
N LYS A 10 1.65 -19.34 7.41
CA LYS A 10 2.10 -19.12 8.78
C LYS A 10 1.92 -17.67 9.25
N LEU A 11 2.27 -16.70 8.39
CA LEU A 11 2.21 -15.27 8.75
C LEU A 11 0.78 -14.72 8.74
N TYR A 12 0.00 -15.05 7.71
CA TYR A 12 -1.29 -14.39 7.44
C TYR A 12 -2.50 -15.27 7.78
N GLY A 13 -2.33 -16.60 7.87
CA GLY A 13 -3.40 -17.54 8.22
C GLY A 13 -4.13 -17.19 9.53
N PRO A 14 -3.45 -16.87 10.64
CA PRO A 14 -4.11 -16.52 11.89
C PRO A 14 -5.03 -15.28 11.80
N ALA A 15 -4.65 -14.28 10.99
CA ALA A 15 -5.42 -13.04 10.85
C ALA A 15 -6.58 -13.17 9.85
N PHE A 16 -6.31 -13.77 8.69
CA PHE A 16 -7.23 -13.78 7.55
C PHE A 16 -8.02 -15.08 7.40
N GLY A 17 -7.56 -16.17 8.00
CA GLY A 17 -8.13 -17.51 7.84
C GLY A 17 -8.07 -18.00 6.39
N ASP A 18 -8.79 -19.09 6.10
CA ASP A 18 -8.82 -19.71 4.78
C ASP A 18 -10.05 -19.38 3.93
N ASP A 19 -11.12 -18.87 4.54
CA ASP A 19 -12.36 -18.53 3.84
C ASP A 19 -12.13 -17.39 2.82
N PRO A 20 -12.34 -17.64 1.50
CA PRO A 20 -12.21 -16.62 0.47
C PRO A 20 -13.17 -15.44 0.66
N LYS A 21 -14.38 -15.67 1.20
CA LYS A 21 -15.35 -14.58 1.45
C LYS A 21 -14.83 -13.63 2.52
N ARG A 22 -14.29 -14.19 3.61
CA ARG A 22 -13.62 -13.41 4.65
C ARG A 22 -12.43 -12.63 4.10
N GLN A 23 -11.56 -13.27 3.31
CA GLN A 23 -10.41 -12.57 2.70
C GLN A 23 -10.84 -11.44 1.78
N ALA A 24 -11.88 -11.63 0.96
CA ALA A 24 -12.43 -10.58 0.11
C ALA A 24 -13.02 -9.41 0.93
N ALA A 25 -13.73 -9.71 2.01
CA ALA A 25 -14.28 -8.71 2.93
C ALA A 25 -13.21 -7.91 3.67
N LEU A 26 -12.02 -8.49 3.89
CA LEU A 26 -10.88 -7.83 4.57
C LEU A 26 -9.91 -7.15 3.59
N SER A 27 -10.08 -7.33 2.28
CA SER A 27 -9.17 -6.76 1.28
C SER A 27 -9.43 -5.26 1.08
N PRO A 28 -8.43 -4.38 1.24
CA PRO A 28 -8.58 -2.94 0.96
C PRO A 28 -9.09 -2.64 -0.45
N MET A 29 -8.75 -3.50 -1.43
CA MET A 29 -9.25 -3.37 -2.81
C MET A 29 -10.78 -3.37 -2.90
N SER A 30 -11.46 -4.10 -2.02
CA SER A 30 -12.92 -4.19 -1.97
C SER A 30 -13.57 -2.93 -1.37
N HIS A 31 -12.76 -2.02 -0.81
CA HIS A 31 -13.21 -0.83 -0.07
C HIS A 31 -12.69 0.47 -0.68
N ALA A 32 -12.23 0.46 -1.93
CA ALA A 32 -11.74 1.66 -2.61
C ALA A 32 -12.86 2.62 -3.07
N ALA A 33 -14.12 2.18 -3.07
CA ALA A 33 -15.26 2.98 -3.49
C ALA A 33 -15.55 4.15 -2.53
N ALA A 34 -16.23 5.17 -3.02
CA ALA A 34 -16.68 6.29 -2.20
C ALA A 34 -17.78 5.86 -1.19
N PRO A 35 -17.88 6.51 -0.01
CA PRO A 35 -17.00 7.57 0.47
C PRO A 35 -15.64 7.03 0.96
N SER A 36 -14.57 7.76 0.63
CA SER A 36 -13.19 7.45 1.00
C SER A 36 -12.43 8.75 1.30
N ALA A 37 -11.18 8.66 1.77
CA ALA A 37 -10.33 9.84 1.89
C ALA A 37 -10.11 10.49 0.52
N ALA A 38 -10.07 11.82 0.49
CA ALA A 38 -9.97 12.58 -0.76
C ALA A 38 -8.60 12.47 -1.45
N SER A 39 -7.54 12.20 -0.67
CA SER A 39 -6.16 12.16 -1.15
C SER A 39 -5.43 10.94 -0.57
N TRP A 40 -4.69 10.21 -1.40
CA TRP A 40 -3.95 9.00 -1.03
C TRP A 40 -2.51 9.01 -1.57
N LEU A 41 -1.58 8.52 -0.74
CA LEU A 41 -0.20 8.24 -1.12
C LEU A 41 0.12 6.78 -0.77
N ALA A 42 0.51 6.00 -1.77
CA ALA A 42 1.00 4.64 -1.60
C ALA A 42 2.51 4.61 -1.90
N LEU A 43 3.34 4.39 -0.87
CA LEU A 43 4.78 4.20 -1.01
C LEU A 43 5.09 2.71 -1.17
N TYR A 44 5.98 2.37 -2.09
CA TYR A 44 6.48 1.00 -2.26
C TYR A 44 7.98 0.99 -2.57
N VAL A 45 8.65 -0.13 -2.31
CA VAL A 45 10.06 -0.31 -2.66
C VAL A 45 10.19 -0.48 -4.17
N GLU A 46 11.01 0.34 -4.81
CA GLU A 46 11.28 0.24 -6.24
C GLU A 46 11.93 -1.10 -6.62
N GLY A 47 11.66 -1.60 -7.83
CA GLY A 47 12.18 -2.89 -8.29
C GLY A 47 11.50 -4.14 -7.70
N ARG A 48 10.46 -3.99 -6.85
CA ARG A 48 9.64 -5.13 -6.37
C ARG A 48 8.30 -5.22 -7.10
N ASP A 49 8.24 -6.07 -8.11
CA ASP A 49 7.06 -6.25 -8.99
C ASP A 49 5.74 -6.47 -8.23
N ALA A 50 5.75 -7.29 -7.18
CA ALA A 50 4.55 -7.56 -6.39
C ALA A 50 4.03 -6.30 -5.68
N SER A 51 4.91 -5.49 -5.10
CA SER A 51 4.53 -4.26 -4.40
C SER A 51 4.14 -3.16 -5.40
N LEU A 52 4.82 -3.08 -6.55
CA LEU A 52 4.45 -2.21 -7.66
C LEU A 52 3.04 -2.51 -8.16
N GLY A 53 2.76 -3.79 -8.47
CA GLY A 53 1.48 -4.23 -9.00
C GLY A 53 0.32 -3.95 -8.04
N GLN A 54 0.49 -4.28 -6.75
CA GLN A 54 -0.55 -4.03 -5.74
C GLN A 54 -0.79 -2.53 -5.53
N SER A 55 0.26 -1.72 -5.41
CA SER A 55 0.14 -0.28 -5.18
C SER A 55 -0.55 0.42 -6.34
N ARG A 56 -0.16 0.10 -7.59
CA ARG A 56 -0.80 0.67 -8.78
C ARG A 56 -2.25 0.22 -8.93
N ALA A 57 -2.56 -1.04 -8.69
CA ALA A 57 -3.94 -1.54 -8.78
C ALA A 57 -4.86 -0.83 -7.77
N PHE A 58 -4.38 -0.63 -6.53
CA PHE A 58 -5.16 0.06 -5.50
C PHE A 58 -5.35 1.54 -5.81
N VAL A 59 -4.28 2.24 -6.20
CA VAL A 59 -4.36 3.65 -6.61
C VAL A 59 -5.33 3.84 -7.77
N GLN A 60 -5.28 2.98 -8.80
CA GLN A 60 -6.23 3.05 -9.91
C GLN A 60 -7.68 2.83 -9.47
N ALA A 61 -7.93 1.96 -8.48
CA ALA A 61 -9.27 1.76 -7.96
C ALA A 61 -9.77 2.99 -7.20
N LEU A 62 -8.91 3.63 -6.40
CA LEU A 62 -9.21 4.88 -5.70
C LEU A 62 -9.48 6.04 -6.68
N GLU A 63 -8.66 6.18 -7.72
CA GLU A 63 -8.85 7.20 -8.76
C GLU A 63 -10.19 7.01 -9.51
N LYS A 64 -10.54 5.77 -9.87
CA LYS A 64 -11.84 5.45 -10.47
C LYS A 64 -13.02 5.79 -9.56
N ALA A 65 -12.81 5.76 -8.25
CA ALA A 65 -13.81 6.16 -7.25
C ALA A 65 -13.82 7.68 -6.97
N GLY A 66 -12.97 8.46 -7.63
CA GLY A 66 -12.93 9.93 -7.55
C GLY A 66 -11.93 10.50 -6.54
N ALA A 67 -11.10 9.67 -5.89
CA ALA A 67 -10.04 10.15 -5.02
C ALA A 67 -8.81 10.61 -5.82
N LYS A 68 -8.04 11.56 -5.30
CA LYS A 68 -6.69 11.86 -5.80
C LYS A 68 -5.73 10.84 -5.20
N ALA A 69 -5.12 9.98 -5.99
CA ALA A 69 -4.23 8.95 -5.45
C ALA A 69 -2.95 8.83 -6.27
N ARG A 70 -1.84 8.48 -5.63
CA ARG A 70 -0.55 8.25 -6.32
C ARG A 70 0.23 7.11 -5.68
N ALA A 71 0.89 6.31 -6.52
CA ALA A 71 1.82 5.27 -6.10
C ALA A 71 3.25 5.70 -6.43
N VAL A 72 4.15 5.70 -5.44
CA VAL A 72 5.54 6.13 -5.61
C VAL A 72 6.50 5.03 -5.20
N GLY A 73 7.41 4.69 -6.12
CA GLY A 73 8.52 3.80 -5.85
C GLY A 73 9.64 4.56 -5.14
N VAL A 74 10.13 4.01 -4.04
CA VAL A 74 11.25 4.55 -3.29
C VAL A 74 12.51 3.77 -3.70
N PRO A 75 13.49 4.43 -4.36
CA PRO A 75 14.72 3.80 -4.80
C PRO A 75 15.62 3.46 -3.61
N ASP A 76 16.57 2.55 -3.82
CA ASP A 76 17.64 2.21 -2.88
C ASP A 76 17.18 1.94 -1.44
N SER A 77 15.98 1.36 -1.30
CA SER A 77 15.31 1.12 -0.01
C SER A 77 14.93 -0.35 0.13
N SER A 78 14.74 -0.79 1.37
CA SER A 78 14.05 -2.03 1.71
C SER A 78 12.71 -1.76 2.38
N HIS A 79 11.94 -2.82 2.65
CA HIS A 79 10.72 -2.69 3.46
C HIS A 79 11.04 -2.28 4.90
N SER A 80 12.21 -2.64 5.43
CA SER A 80 12.65 -2.21 6.76
C SER A 80 13.00 -0.73 6.75
N ASP A 81 13.76 -0.29 5.75
CA ASP A 81 14.22 1.10 5.65
C ASP A 81 13.05 2.07 5.55
N LEU A 82 12.02 1.75 4.76
CA LEU A 82 10.79 2.56 4.70
C LEU A 82 10.14 2.77 6.06
N ASN A 83 10.19 1.78 6.95
CA ASN A 83 9.60 1.89 8.28
C ASN A 83 10.52 2.60 9.28
N GLN A 84 11.84 2.45 9.13
CA GLN A 84 12.83 2.95 10.08
C GLN A 84 13.29 4.37 9.78
N ASN A 85 13.35 4.75 8.51
CA ASN A 85 13.91 6.03 8.07
C ASN A 85 12.85 7.11 7.84
N LEU A 86 11.55 6.76 7.87
CA LEU A 86 10.51 7.75 7.68
C LEU A 86 10.57 8.83 8.78
N GLY A 87 10.67 10.09 8.38
CA GLY A 87 10.89 11.25 9.25
C GLY A 87 12.37 11.66 9.38
N MET A 88 13.31 10.90 8.83
CA MET A 88 14.73 11.25 8.84
C MET A 88 15.04 12.30 7.77
N ALA A 89 15.94 13.24 8.09
CA ALA A 89 16.37 14.26 7.14
C ALA A 89 17.08 13.63 5.94
N GLY A 90 16.65 14.00 4.72
CA GLY A 90 17.23 13.52 3.47
C GLY A 90 16.68 12.17 2.97
N ASP A 91 15.76 11.54 3.70
CA ASP A 91 15.10 10.31 3.24
C ASP A 91 14.07 10.59 2.14
N ALA A 92 14.10 9.78 1.07
CA ALA A 92 13.25 9.98 -0.10
C ALA A 92 11.75 9.76 0.20
N ALA A 93 11.41 8.76 1.02
CA ALA A 93 10.03 8.52 1.42
C ALA A 93 9.47 9.67 2.26
N THR A 94 10.30 10.25 3.12
CA THR A 94 9.97 11.42 3.95
C THR A 94 9.65 12.63 3.08
N ALA A 95 10.47 12.93 2.08
CA ALA A 95 10.20 14.02 1.13
C ALA A 95 8.85 13.85 0.40
N GLU A 96 8.48 12.62 0.04
CA GLU A 96 7.20 12.32 -0.60
C GLU A 96 5.99 12.51 0.34
N VAL A 97 6.14 12.11 1.61
CA VAL A 97 5.10 12.35 2.63
C VAL A 97 4.96 13.84 2.91
N ASP A 98 6.05 14.58 3.07
CA ASP A 98 6.01 16.02 3.30
C ASP A 98 5.34 16.76 2.15
N ALA A 99 5.69 16.42 0.90
CA ALA A 99 5.04 16.99 -0.29
C ALA A 99 3.54 16.66 -0.34
N PHE A 100 3.16 15.44 0.03
CA PHE A 100 1.75 15.03 0.10
C PHE A 100 0.97 15.80 1.17
N LEU A 101 1.52 15.93 2.38
CA LEU A 101 0.89 16.66 3.48
C LEU A 101 0.75 18.14 3.15
N LYS A 102 1.78 18.76 2.57
CA LYS A 102 1.74 20.16 2.14
C LYS A 102 0.68 20.43 1.07
N ALA A 103 0.39 19.46 0.20
CA ALA A 103 -0.64 19.59 -0.83
C ALA A 103 -2.06 19.29 -0.32
N ALA A 104 -2.19 18.65 0.84
CA ALA A 104 -3.46 18.27 1.46
C ALA A 104 -3.98 19.30 2.49
N LEU A 105 -3.09 20.16 3.00
CA LEU A 105 -3.40 21.35 3.80
C LEU A 105 -3.78 22.54 2.90
#